data_AF-A0A8R7QMQ2-F1
#
_entry.id   AF-A0A8R7QMQ2-F1
#
_cell.length_a   1.000
_cell.length_b   1.000
_cell.length_c   1.000
_cell.angle_alpha   90.00
_cell.angle_beta   90.00
_cell.angle_gamma   90.00
#
_symmetry.space_group_name_H-M   'P 1'
#
loop_
_entity.id
_entity.type
_entity.pdbx_description
1 polymer ?
#
loop_
_entity_poly.entity_id
_entity_poly.type
_entity_poly.pdbx_seq_one_letter_code
_entity_poly.pdbx_strand_id
1 'polypeptide(L)'
;MCDERARMLQDQFNVSMNHLHALAILVNTFHHSGNPSSINQVTFATYMERTAFERPLTSGVAYAVRVTHAERDQFERQQGWSIKKMYSPNSQGEGDAAGAMIREPDEEYAPVIFAQDAYKNVISFDMLSGADDRENIIRARESGRGALTAPFQLLNGRIGVILTYSVYTSEAVVNARPQELTQAAIGYLGAIIDMEALVDKLLHQLAGKQSIMVNVYDTTYEYPIRMYGSNDKGSGMYHNSSLNFGDPSRRHVMHCRW
;
A
#
# COMPACT_ATOMS: atom_id res chain seq x y z
N MET A 1 4.94 -21.50 -19.06
CA MET A 1 5.58 -20.17 -19.17
C MET A 1 4.71 -19.02 -18.66
N CYS A 2 3.46 -18.86 -19.10
CA CYS A 2 2.59 -17.81 -18.54
C CYS A 2 2.15 -18.15 -17.11
N ASP A 3 1.63 -19.37 -16.89
CA ASP A 3 1.20 -19.82 -15.55
C ASP A 3 2.36 -19.83 -14.54
N GLU A 4 3.58 -20.08 -15.00
CA GLU A 4 4.79 -20.06 -14.18
C GLU A 4 5.16 -18.64 -13.75
N ARG A 5 5.13 -17.68 -14.67
CA ARG A 5 5.30 -16.25 -14.37
C ARG A 5 4.21 -15.73 -13.44
N ALA A 6 2.97 -16.14 -13.67
CA ALA A 6 1.84 -15.78 -12.81
C ALA A 6 2.02 -16.33 -11.40
N ARG A 7 2.40 -17.61 -11.27
CA ARG A 7 2.70 -18.23 -9.96
C ARG A 7 3.83 -17.51 -9.25
N MET A 8 4.93 -17.21 -9.94
CA MET A 8 6.05 -16.49 -9.34
C MET A 8 5.68 -15.09 -8.88
N LEU A 9 4.94 -14.33 -9.69
CA LEU A 9 4.45 -13.02 -9.30
C LEU A 9 3.55 -13.11 -8.06
N GLN A 10 2.64 -14.07 -8.04
CA GLN A 10 1.77 -14.33 -6.91
C GLN A 10 2.55 -14.71 -5.64
N ASP A 11 3.56 -15.57 -5.75
CA ASP A 11 4.36 -16.02 -4.61
C ASP A 11 5.16 -14.86 -4.00
N GLN A 12 5.77 -14.00 -4.82
CA GLN A 12 6.49 -12.80 -4.35
C GLN A 12 5.53 -11.78 -3.70
N PHE A 13 4.31 -11.69 -4.22
CA PHE A 13 3.26 -10.86 -3.63
C PHE A 13 2.88 -11.37 -2.24
N ASN A 14 2.65 -12.68 -2.11
CA ASN A 14 2.29 -13.31 -0.84
C ASN A 14 3.40 -13.16 0.21
N VAL A 15 4.67 -13.26 -0.18
CA VAL A 15 5.81 -12.99 0.73
C VAL A 15 5.76 -11.55 1.23
N SER A 16 5.57 -10.59 0.32
CA SER A 16 5.48 -9.16 0.67
C SER A 16 4.29 -8.86 1.60
N MET A 17 3.13 -9.49 1.36
CA MET A 17 1.95 -9.36 2.23
C MET A 17 2.19 -9.88 3.64
N ASN A 18 2.75 -11.09 3.77
CA ASN A 18 3.02 -11.69 5.07
C ASN A 18 3.99 -10.85 5.90
N HIS A 19 5.05 -10.34 5.26
CA HIS A 19 5.98 -9.48 5.94
C HIS A 19 5.34 -8.13 6.33
N LEU A 20 4.52 -7.53 5.47
CA LEU A 20 3.81 -6.30 5.80
C LEU A 20 2.85 -6.49 6.99
N HIS A 21 2.18 -7.63 7.08
CA HIS A 21 1.37 -7.98 8.24
C HIS A 21 2.22 -8.07 9.52
N ALA A 22 3.40 -8.69 9.46
CA ALA A 22 4.34 -8.72 10.58
C ALA A 22 4.82 -7.32 10.99
N LEU A 23 5.04 -6.42 10.04
CA LEU A 23 5.38 -5.02 10.31
C LEU A 23 4.24 -4.26 11.00
N ALA A 24 2.98 -4.53 10.65
CA ALA A 24 1.83 -3.93 11.33
C ALA A 24 1.78 -4.35 12.81
N ILE A 25 2.10 -5.62 13.10
CA ILE A 25 2.24 -6.12 14.47
C ILE A 25 3.42 -5.44 15.18
N LEU A 26 4.57 -5.31 14.52
CA LEU A 26 5.74 -4.62 15.06
C LEU A 26 5.40 -3.17 15.46
N VAL A 27 4.71 -2.43 14.58
CA VAL A 27 4.27 -1.07 14.89
C VAL A 27 3.35 -1.07 16.11
N ASN A 28 2.36 -1.97 16.18
CA ASN A 28 1.51 -2.07 17.36
C ASN A 28 2.32 -2.28 18.66
N THR A 29 3.20 -3.29 18.65
CA THR A 29 3.95 -3.70 19.83
C THR A 29 4.92 -2.62 20.30
N PHE A 30 5.70 -2.03 19.39
CA PHE A 30 6.78 -1.11 19.76
C PHE A 30 6.38 0.37 19.75
N HIS A 31 5.35 0.74 18.98
CA HIS A 31 4.85 2.11 18.96
C HIS A 31 3.78 2.37 19.99
N HIS A 32 2.74 1.53 20.01
CA HIS A 32 1.50 1.76 20.77
C HIS A 32 1.47 1.05 22.11
N SER A 33 1.87 -0.23 22.17
CA SER A 33 1.88 -1.00 23.43
C SER A 33 3.11 -0.67 24.29
N GLY A 34 4.21 -0.24 23.67
CA GLY A 34 5.40 0.23 24.38
C GLY A 34 5.16 1.61 24.97
N ASN A 35 5.24 1.74 26.30
CA ASN A 35 5.17 3.03 26.99
C ASN A 35 6.45 3.27 27.83
N PRO A 36 7.38 4.16 27.39
CA PRO A 36 7.29 5.00 26.19
C PRO A 36 7.50 4.23 24.88
N SER A 37 7.09 4.84 23.78
CA SER A 37 7.28 4.31 22.43
C SER A 37 8.76 4.02 22.14
N SER A 38 9.06 2.81 21.64
CA SER A 38 10.43 2.38 21.33
C SER A 38 10.79 2.54 19.85
N ILE A 39 9.86 3.02 19.03
CA ILE A 39 10.05 3.29 17.61
C ILE A 39 9.74 4.75 17.30
N ASN A 40 10.62 5.37 16.53
CA ASN A 40 10.45 6.69 15.96
C ASN A 40 10.76 6.62 14.46
N GLN A 41 10.70 7.76 13.76
CA GLN A 41 10.98 7.82 12.33
C GLN A 41 12.35 7.23 11.94
N VAL A 42 13.41 7.49 12.71
CA VAL A 42 14.76 6.99 12.41
C VAL A 42 14.83 5.47 12.59
N THR A 43 14.28 4.96 13.69
CA THR A 43 14.22 3.51 13.95
C THR A 43 13.37 2.79 12.91
N PHE A 44 12.19 3.33 12.57
CA PHE A 44 11.30 2.78 11.56
C PHE A 44 12.00 2.72 10.20
N ALA A 45 12.52 3.84 9.70
CA ALA A 45 13.19 3.89 8.40
C ALA A 45 14.39 2.94 8.34
N THR A 46 15.22 2.91 9.38
CA THR A 46 16.38 2.00 9.46
C THR A 46 15.95 0.54 9.41
N TYR A 47 14.90 0.16 10.13
CA TYR A 47 14.38 -1.20 10.13
C TYR A 47 13.78 -1.58 8.77
N MET A 48 12.99 -0.69 8.17
CA MET A 48 12.40 -0.92 6.85
C MET A 48 13.48 -1.10 5.78
N GLU A 49 14.53 -0.27 5.81
CA GLU A 49 15.63 -0.37 4.85
C GLU A 49 16.40 -1.69 5.00
N ARG A 50 16.74 -2.05 6.25
CA ARG A 50 17.48 -3.30 6.53
C ARG A 50 16.69 -4.57 6.22
N THR A 51 15.37 -4.49 6.19
CA THR A 51 14.48 -5.62 5.90
C THR A 51 13.82 -5.53 4.53
N ALA A 52 14.23 -4.59 3.67
CA ALA A 52 13.62 -4.40 2.35
C ALA A 52 13.65 -5.68 1.48
N PHE A 53 14.67 -6.53 1.67
CA PHE A 53 14.79 -7.80 0.96
C PHE A 53 13.66 -8.81 1.28
N GLU A 54 12.99 -8.67 2.43
CA GLU A 54 11.84 -9.51 2.83
C GLU A 54 10.55 -9.10 2.11
N ARG A 55 10.57 -7.98 1.39
CA ARG A 55 9.42 -7.40 0.68
C ARG A 55 9.79 -7.12 -0.78
N PRO A 56 10.00 -8.16 -1.59
CA PRO A 56 10.55 -8.05 -2.95
C PRO A 56 9.68 -7.23 -3.91
N LEU A 57 8.39 -7.06 -3.63
CA LEU A 57 7.47 -6.27 -4.44
C LEU A 57 7.06 -4.95 -3.77
N THR A 58 7.77 -4.48 -2.75
CA THR A 58 7.52 -3.14 -2.19
C THR A 58 8.66 -2.20 -2.55
N SER A 59 8.34 -1.02 -3.07
CA SER A 59 9.31 0.07 -3.25
C SER A 59 9.44 0.92 -1.98
N GLY A 60 8.40 0.95 -1.14
CA GLY A 60 8.42 1.67 0.14
C GLY A 60 7.31 1.26 1.09
N VAL A 61 7.44 1.64 2.35
CA VAL A 61 6.43 1.43 3.41
C VAL A 61 6.27 2.71 4.22
N ALA A 62 5.02 3.02 4.59
CA ALA A 62 4.68 4.12 5.47
C ALA A 62 3.62 3.71 6.49
N TYR A 63 3.66 4.33 7.66
CA TYR A 63 2.69 4.17 8.74
C TYR A 63 1.94 5.48 8.98
N ALA A 64 0.62 5.41 8.83
CA ALA A 64 -0.31 6.46 9.17
C ALA A 64 -1.03 6.13 10.47
N VAL A 65 -1.01 7.05 11.43
CA VAL A 65 -1.72 6.87 12.71
C VAL A 65 -3.14 7.40 12.59
N ARG A 66 -4.11 6.76 13.23
CA ARG A 66 -5.47 7.28 13.29
C ARG A 66 -5.54 8.40 14.32
N VAL A 67 -6.10 9.54 13.95
CA VAL A 67 -6.27 10.72 14.82
C VAL A 67 -7.70 11.20 14.71
N THR A 68 -8.42 11.30 15.83
CA THR A 68 -9.77 11.89 15.83
C THR A 68 -9.70 13.42 15.78
N HIS A 69 -10.81 14.06 15.42
CA HIS A 69 -10.90 15.53 15.46
C HIS A 69 -10.50 16.12 16.82
N ALA A 70 -10.93 15.50 17.91
CA ALA A 70 -10.64 15.97 19.26
C ALA A 70 -9.14 15.87 19.63
N GLU A 71 -8.42 14.92 19.05
CA GLU A 71 -6.99 14.69 19.32
C GLU A 71 -6.08 15.56 18.45
N ARG A 72 -6.59 16.09 17.33
CA ARG A 72 -5.80 16.79 16.31
C ARG A 72 -4.90 17.88 16.87
N ASP A 73 -5.44 18.78 17.69
CA ASP A 73 -4.67 19.92 18.22
C ASP A 73 -3.49 19.47 19.08
N GLN A 74 -3.69 18.45 19.92
CA GLN A 74 -2.64 17.90 20.75
C GLN A 74 -1.62 17.15 19.89
N PHE A 75 -2.09 16.36 18.93
CA PHE A 75 -1.27 15.61 17.99
C PHE A 75 -0.34 16.54 17.20
N GLU A 76 -0.87 17.59 16.54
CA GLU A 76 -0.06 18.52 15.73
C GLU A 76 0.99 19.26 16.58
N ARG A 77 0.65 19.65 17.83
CA ARG A 77 1.62 20.25 18.77
C ARG A 77 2.74 19.30 19.15
N GLN A 78 2.43 18.02 19.37
CA GLN A 78 3.42 16.99 19.70
C GLN A 78 4.33 16.66 18.52
N GLN A 79 3.76 16.62 17.31
CA GLN A 79 4.50 16.32 16.08
C GLN A 79 5.35 17.51 15.59
N GLY A 80 4.93 18.75 15.89
CA GLY A 80 5.58 19.96 15.41
C GLY A 80 5.25 20.32 13.96
N TRP A 81 4.21 19.72 13.39
CA TRP A 81 3.70 20.00 12.04
C TRP A 81 2.18 19.82 11.99
N SER A 82 1.54 20.45 11.01
CA SER A 82 0.09 20.33 10.79
C SER A 82 -0.25 19.22 9.79
N ILE A 83 -1.38 18.56 9.99
CA ILE A 83 -1.88 17.53 9.07
C ILE A 83 -2.14 18.17 7.70
N LYS A 84 -1.62 17.53 6.65
CA LYS A 84 -1.65 18.03 5.26
C LYS A 84 -2.64 17.26 4.42
N LYS A 85 -3.27 17.95 3.47
CA LYS A 85 -4.17 17.33 2.50
C LYS A 85 -3.36 16.57 1.45
N MET A 86 -3.61 15.28 1.34
CA MET A 86 -3.21 14.46 0.21
C MET A 86 -4.18 14.71 -0.95
N TYR A 87 -3.62 14.73 -2.14
CA TYR A 87 -4.38 14.84 -3.38
C TYR A 87 -4.35 13.49 -4.09
N SER A 88 -5.45 13.13 -4.75
CA SER A 88 -5.45 11.97 -5.63
C SER A 88 -4.41 12.15 -6.75
N PRO A 89 -3.86 11.05 -7.30
CA PRO A 89 -2.94 11.07 -8.43
C PRO A 89 -3.41 11.87 -9.64
N ASN A 90 -4.74 11.93 -9.85
CA ASN A 90 -5.37 12.67 -10.94
C ASN A 90 -5.60 14.16 -10.65
N SER A 91 -5.29 14.61 -9.43
CA SER A 91 -5.33 16.03 -9.05
C SER A 91 -3.91 16.59 -9.08
N GLN A 92 -3.77 17.86 -9.51
CA GLN A 92 -2.50 18.63 -9.53
C GLN A 92 -1.99 18.97 -8.12
N GLY A 93 -2.02 18.01 -7.20
CA GLY A 93 -1.48 18.18 -5.86
C GLY A 93 0.03 18.07 -5.85
N GLU A 94 0.62 18.66 -4.83
CA GLU A 94 2.05 18.53 -4.60
C GLU A 94 2.38 17.09 -4.16
N GLY A 95 3.41 16.49 -4.75
CA GLY A 95 3.93 15.18 -4.34
C GLY A 95 4.76 15.24 -3.05
N ASP A 96 4.87 16.41 -2.43
CA ASP A 96 5.57 16.63 -1.17
C ASP A 96 4.61 17.31 -0.19
N ALA A 97 4.49 16.77 1.02
CA ALA A 97 3.62 17.32 2.04
C ALA A 97 4.03 18.74 2.48
N ALA A 98 5.30 19.12 2.27
CA ALA A 98 5.84 20.41 2.68
C ALA A 98 5.05 21.60 2.10
N GLY A 99 4.71 21.59 0.81
CA GLY A 99 3.93 22.67 0.19
C GLY A 99 2.45 22.34 -0.02
N ALA A 100 2.00 21.15 0.40
CA ALA A 100 0.59 20.82 0.41
C ALA A 100 -0.23 21.70 1.37
N MET A 101 -1.52 21.88 1.03
CA MET A 101 -2.47 22.61 1.86
C MET A 101 -2.68 21.92 3.21
N ILE A 102 -2.98 22.72 4.25
CA ILE A 102 -3.39 22.18 5.53
C ILE A 102 -4.74 21.46 5.35
N ARG A 103 -4.89 20.34 6.03
CA ARG A 103 -6.11 19.54 6.01
C ARG A 103 -7.24 20.29 6.70
N GLU A 104 -8.37 20.48 6.01
CA GLU A 104 -9.59 21.04 6.61
C GLU A 104 -10.10 20.16 7.78
N PRO A 105 -10.88 20.71 8.73
CA PRO A 105 -11.55 19.92 9.75
C PRO A 105 -12.37 18.76 9.18
N ASP A 106 -12.23 17.60 9.80
CA ASP A 106 -12.94 16.34 9.55
C ASP A 106 -13.01 15.53 10.85
N GLU A 107 -13.86 14.49 10.87
CA GLU A 107 -14.11 13.63 12.02
C GLU A 107 -12.88 12.85 12.47
N GLU A 108 -12.10 12.37 11.50
CA GLU A 108 -10.85 11.63 11.73
C GLU A 108 -9.85 11.85 10.58
N TYR A 109 -8.59 11.55 10.86
CA TYR A 109 -7.47 11.67 9.96
C TYR A 109 -6.61 10.40 10.03
N ALA A 110 -5.83 10.17 8.98
CA ALA A 110 -4.77 9.18 8.93
C ALA A 110 -3.43 9.83 8.53
N PRO A 111 -2.87 10.74 9.34
CA PRO A 111 -1.59 11.36 9.02
C PRO A 111 -0.43 10.35 9.06
N VAL A 112 0.42 10.38 8.03
CA VAL A 112 1.68 9.61 8.03
C VAL A 112 2.64 10.17 9.06
N ILE A 113 3.08 9.33 10.00
CA ILE A 113 4.07 9.67 11.03
C ILE A 113 5.40 8.96 10.84
N PHE A 114 5.38 7.76 10.22
CA PHE A 114 6.61 7.06 9.85
C PHE A 114 6.63 6.69 8.37
N ALA A 115 7.79 6.79 7.74
CA ALA A 115 7.98 6.37 6.36
C ALA A 115 9.39 5.82 6.14
N GLN A 116 9.55 4.91 5.20
CA GLN A 116 10.87 4.55 4.68
C GLN A 116 11.50 5.78 4.00
N ASP A 117 12.84 5.86 4.01
CA ASP A 117 13.58 7.06 3.60
C ASP A 117 13.22 7.57 2.20
N ALA A 118 13.01 6.67 1.24
CA ALA A 118 12.62 7.01 -0.12
C ALA A 118 11.24 7.67 -0.24
N TYR A 119 10.43 7.64 0.83
CA TYR A 119 9.05 8.16 0.89
C TYR A 119 8.85 9.13 2.06
N LYS A 120 9.92 9.69 2.64
CA LYS A 120 9.83 10.66 3.75
C LYS A 120 8.99 11.90 3.43
N ASN A 121 8.90 12.28 2.16
CA ASN A 121 8.08 13.38 1.66
C ASN A 121 6.57 13.19 1.91
N VAL A 122 6.13 11.98 2.24
CA VAL A 122 4.72 11.71 2.54
C VAL A 122 4.35 11.93 4.01
N ILE A 123 5.33 12.14 4.90
CA ILE A 123 5.07 12.45 6.31
C ILE A 123 4.19 13.69 6.39
N SER A 124 3.21 13.68 7.30
CA SER A 124 2.14 14.67 7.50
C SER A 124 0.95 14.61 6.53
N PHE A 125 1.02 13.91 5.40
CA PHE A 125 -0.16 13.71 4.57
C PHE A 125 -1.23 12.89 5.29
N ASP A 126 -2.47 13.38 5.25
CA ASP A 126 -3.67 12.65 5.66
C ASP A 126 -4.10 11.69 4.55
N MET A 127 -3.84 10.40 4.75
CA MET A 127 -4.20 9.37 3.78
C MET A 127 -5.72 9.23 3.58
N LEU A 128 -6.57 9.74 4.50
CA LEU A 128 -8.03 9.77 4.30
C LEU A 128 -8.49 10.87 3.34
N SER A 129 -7.63 11.80 2.96
CA SER A 129 -7.98 12.86 2.01
C SER A 129 -7.73 12.49 0.54
N GLY A 130 -6.93 11.45 0.27
CA GLY A 130 -6.81 10.82 -1.05
C GLY A 130 -7.91 9.78 -1.26
N ALA A 131 -8.64 9.85 -2.38
CA ALA A 131 -9.83 9.00 -2.58
C ALA A 131 -9.51 7.50 -2.60
N ASP A 132 -8.47 7.10 -3.35
CA ASP A 132 -8.04 5.71 -3.47
C ASP A 132 -7.52 5.16 -2.13
N ASP A 133 -6.68 5.92 -1.43
CA ASP A 133 -6.15 5.58 -0.11
C ASP A 133 -7.25 5.48 0.95
N ARG A 134 -8.20 6.43 0.96
CA ARG A 134 -9.35 6.44 1.87
C ARG A 134 -10.20 5.18 1.70
N GLU A 135 -10.56 4.84 0.47
CA GLU A 135 -11.31 3.61 0.18
C GLU A 135 -10.55 2.38 0.67
N ASN A 136 -9.24 2.35 0.42
CA ASN A 136 -8.40 1.22 0.80
C ASN A 136 -8.28 1.06 2.33
N ILE A 137 -8.10 2.17 3.04
CA ILE A 137 -8.05 2.21 4.51
C ILE A 137 -9.36 1.70 5.12
N ILE A 138 -10.51 2.14 4.59
CA ILE A 138 -11.83 1.70 5.07
C ILE A 138 -11.98 0.19 4.90
N ARG A 139 -11.64 -0.36 3.73
CA ARG A 139 -11.71 -1.82 3.51
C ARG A 139 -10.74 -2.60 4.39
N ALA A 140 -9.51 -2.11 4.56
CA ALA A 140 -8.51 -2.77 5.40
C ALA A 140 -9.00 -2.85 6.86
N ARG A 141 -9.54 -1.75 7.42
CA ARG A 141 -9.98 -1.73 8.82
C ARG A 141 -11.25 -2.52 9.10
N GLU A 142 -12.18 -2.55 8.16
CA GLU A 142 -13.44 -3.29 8.30
C GLU A 142 -13.23 -4.80 8.17
N SER A 143 -12.27 -5.22 7.34
CA SER A 143 -12.03 -6.64 7.04
C SER A 143 -11.02 -7.33 7.96
N GLY A 144 -10.10 -6.58 8.59
CA GLY A 144 -8.98 -7.16 9.32
C GLY A 144 -7.93 -7.82 8.41
N ARG A 145 -7.98 -7.55 7.10
CA ARG A 145 -7.11 -8.15 6.08
C ARG A 145 -6.42 -7.06 5.26
N GLY A 146 -5.40 -7.46 4.51
CA GLY A 146 -4.76 -6.58 3.54
C GLY A 146 -5.72 -6.18 2.43
N ALA A 147 -5.77 -4.89 2.11
CA ALA A 147 -6.58 -4.35 1.01
C ALA A 147 -5.70 -3.69 -0.05
N LEU A 148 -6.07 -3.82 -1.32
CA LEU A 148 -5.37 -3.25 -2.47
C LEU A 148 -6.18 -2.16 -3.16
N THR A 149 -5.54 -1.03 -3.42
CA THR A 149 -6.09 -0.01 -4.31
C THR A 149 -6.30 -0.54 -5.72
N ALA A 150 -7.13 0.16 -6.51
CA ALA A 150 -7.03 0.04 -7.96
C ALA A 150 -5.63 0.49 -8.43
N PRO A 151 -5.19 0.14 -9.64
CA PRO A 151 -3.92 0.61 -10.19
C PRO A 151 -3.99 2.10 -10.51
N PHE A 152 -3.01 2.88 -10.04
CA PHE A 152 -2.96 4.32 -10.25
C PHE A 152 -1.52 4.82 -10.44
N GLN A 153 -1.35 6.07 -10.87
CA GLN A 153 -0.02 6.69 -11.00
C GLN A 153 0.55 7.07 -9.64
N LEU A 154 1.64 6.42 -9.23
CA LEU A 154 2.40 6.79 -8.05
C LEU A 154 3.02 8.19 -8.23
N LEU A 155 3.51 8.79 -7.13
CA LEU A 155 4.18 10.10 -7.14
C LEU A 155 5.42 10.16 -8.07
N ASN A 156 6.01 9.00 -8.41
CA ASN A 156 7.11 8.90 -9.36
C ASN A 156 6.66 8.77 -10.83
N GLY A 157 5.35 8.84 -11.10
CA GLY A 157 4.74 8.74 -12.42
C GLY A 157 4.49 7.32 -12.94
N ARG A 158 4.99 6.28 -12.25
CA ARG A 158 4.80 4.87 -12.63
C ARG A 158 3.47 4.32 -12.14
N ILE A 159 2.96 3.30 -12.82
CA ILE A 159 1.78 2.57 -12.33
C ILE A 159 2.16 1.75 -11.10
N GLY A 160 1.35 1.87 -10.04
CA GLY A 160 1.49 1.06 -8.85
C GLY A 160 0.16 0.81 -8.16
N VAL A 161 0.26 0.06 -7.07
CA VAL A 161 -0.84 -0.18 -6.12
C VAL A 161 -0.35 0.02 -4.71
N ILE A 162 -1.28 0.36 -3.80
CA ILE A 162 -0.99 0.42 -2.37
C ILE A 162 -1.66 -0.78 -1.69
N LEU A 163 -0.86 -1.54 -0.95
CA LEU A 163 -1.33 -2.58 -0.03
C LEU A 163 -1.42 -2.00 1.38
N THR A 164 -2.61 -2.02 1.98
CA THR A 164 -2.84 -1.46 3.31
C THR A 164 -3.24 -2.55 4.30
N TYR A 165 -2.58 -2.56 5.46
CA TYR A 165 -2.99 -3.32 6.65
C TYR A 165 -3.38 -2.35 7.78
N SER A 166 -4.45 -2.67 8.49
CA SER A 166 -4.83 -1.93 9.69
C SER A 166 -4.08 -2.44 10.92
N VAL A 167 -3.66 -1.51 11.76
CA VAL A 167 -3.08 -1.76 13.08
C VAL A 167 -4.19 -1.58 14.11
N TYR A 168 -4.40 -2.59 14.95
CA TYR A 168 -5.47 -2.61 15.96
C TYR A 168 -4.90 -2.58 17.37
N THR A 169 -5.68 -2.11 18.34
CA THR A 169 -5.37 -2.34 19.76
C THR A 169 -5.30 -3.84 20.07
N SER A 170 -4.41 -4.25 20.98
CA SER A 170 -4.12 -5.65 21.31
C SER A 170 -5.33 -6.47 21.80
N GLU A 171 -6.38 -5.82 22.28
CA GLU A 171 -7.57 -6.46 22.86
C GLU A 171 -8.63 -6.85 21.83
N ALA A 172 -8.55 -6.33 20.59
CA ALA A 172 -9.71 -6.23 19.73
C ALA A 172 -9.81 -7.23 18.57
N VAL A 173 -8.91 -8.23 18.46
CA VAL A 173 -8.73 -8.92 17.17
C VAL A 173 -9.31 -10.34 17.12
N VAL A 174 -9.60 -10.98 18.25
CA VAL A 174 -10.10 -12.37 18.22
C VAL A 174 -11.63 -12.38 18.07
N ASN A 175 -12.11 -12.69 16.86
CA ASN A 175 -13.54 -12.81 16.51
C ASN A 175 -14.38 -11.52 16.64
N ALA A 176 -13.73 -10.35 16.60
CA ALA A 176 -14.44 -9.07 16.64
C ALA A 176 -15.35 -8.89 15.40
N ARG A 177 -16.51 -8.28 15.62
CA ARG A 177 -17.43 -7.89 14.55
C ARG A 177 -16.81 -6.75 13.72
N PRO A 178 -17.21 -6.54 12.46
CA PRO A 178 -16.64 -5.48 11.61
C PRO A 178 -16.66 -4.07 12.26
N GLN A 179 -17.72 -3.74 13.02
CA GLN A 179 -17.80 -2.47 13.75
C GLN A 179 -16.78 -2.37 14.90
N GLU A 180 -16.59 -3.45 15.65
CA GLU A 180 -15.62 -3.53 16.75
C GLU A 180 -14.19 -3.42 16.19
N LEU A 181 -13.89 -4.11 15.08
CA LEU A 181 -12.62 -3.97 14.35
C LEU A 181 -12.38 -2.53 13.92
N THR A 182 -13.38 -1.90 13.31
CA THR A 182 -13.29 -0.51 12.85
C THR A 182 -12.97 0.45 13.99
N GLN A 183 -13.62 0.29 15.14
CA GLN A 183 -13.38 1.12 16.32
C GLN A 183 -12.00 0.89 16.92
N ALA A 184 -11.49 -0.34 16.87
CA ALA A 184 -10.19 -0.71 17.42
C ALA A 184 -9.00 -0.36 16.52
N ALA A 185 -9.23 0.05 15.27
CA ALA A 185 -8.16 0.49 14.39
C ALA A 185 -7.51 1.76 14.97
N ILE A 186 -6.19 1.71 15.14
CA ILE A 186 -5.35 2.80 15.67
C ILE A 186 -4.35 3.34 14.64
N GLY A 187 -4.28 2.73 13.47
CA GLY A 187 -3.58 3.25 12.31
C GLY A 187 -3.47 2.24 11.19
N TYR A 188 -2.67 2.57 10.18
CA TYR A 188 -2.65 1.91 8.90
C TYR A 188 -1.22 1.85 8.37
N LEU A 189 -0.76 0.65 8.03
CA LEU A 189 0.53 0.42 7.39
C LEU A 189 0.31 0.21 5.89
N GLY A 190 0.79 1.15 5.09
CA GLY A 190 0.72 1.11 3.62
C GLY A 190 2.05 0.71 3.02
N ALA A 191 2.04 -0.23 2.08
CA ALA A 191 3.18 -0.53 1.22
C ALA A 191 2.91 -0.09 -0.22
N ILE A 192 3.88 0.61 -0.79
CA ILE A 192 3.86 1.03 -2.18
C ILE A 192 4.44 -0.10 -3.03
N ILE A 193 3.67 -0.57 -4.01
CA ILE A 193 4.07 -1.60 -4.97
C ILE A 193 4.20 -0.93 -6.34
N ASP A 194 5.44 -0.61 -6.74
CA ASP A 194 5.78 -0.14 -8.08
C ASP A 194 5.68 -1.33 -9.06
N MET A 195 4.50 -1.47 -9.68
CA MET A 195 4.18 -2.61 -10.52
C MET A 195 5.08 -2.65 -11.76
N GLU A 196 5.51 -1.51 -12.28
CA GLU A 196 6.42 -1.46 -13.43
C GLU A 196 7.80 -1.99 -13.04
N ALA A 197 8.44 -1.41 -12.04
CA ALA A 197 9.83 -1.74 -11.70
C ALA A 197 10.01 -3.16 -11.15
N LEU A 198 9.05 -3.62 -10.35
CA LEU A 198 9.21 -4.83 -9.54
C LEU A 198 8.76 -6.07 -10.33
N VAL A 199 7.71 -5.95 -11.15
CA VAL A 199 7.30 -7.02 -12.06
C VAL A 199 8.33 -7.17 -13.18
N ASP A 200 8.89 -6.08 -13.71
CA ASP A 200 9.98 -6.16 -14.68
C ASP A 200 11.15 -6.98 -14.12
N LYS A 201 11.65 -6.62 -12.94
CA LYS A 201 12.78 -7.31 -12.33
C LYS A 201 12.53 -8.81 -12.14
N LEU A 202 11.32 -9.19 -11.73
CA LEU A 202 10.93 -10.58 -11.53
C LEU A 202 10.82 -11.35 -12.85
N LEU A 203 10.17 -10.77 -13.86
CA LEU A 203 9.91 -11.44 -15.13
C LEU A 203 11.17 -11.54 -16.01
N HIS A 204 12.09 -10.57 -15.91
CA HIS A 204 13.39 -10.62 -16.61
C HIS A 204 14.27 -11.79 -16.14
N GLN A 205 14.18 -12.22 -14.88
CA GLN A 205 14.92 -13.39 -14.38
C GLN A 205 14.48 -14.70 -15.05
N LEU A 206 13.29 -14.74 -15.63
CA LEU A 206 12.72 -15.91 -16.32
C LEU A 206 12.84 -15.83 -17.85
N ALA A 207 13.52 -14.80 -18.36
CA ALA A 207 13.75 -14.64 -19.79
C ALA A 207 14.77 -15.70 -20.27
N GLY A 208 14.29 -16.94 -20.47
CA GLY A 208 14.82 -17.79 -21.53
C GLY A 208 14.62 -17.12 -22.89
N LYS A 209 15.36 -17.57 -23.92
CA LYS A 209 15.53 -16.97 -25.27
C LYS A 209 14.26 -16.58 -26.08
N GLN A 210 13.04 -16.69 -25.56
CA GLN A 210 11.79 -16.35 -26.25
C GLN A 210 11.17 -15.05 -25.70
N SER A 211 10.87 -14.12 -26.61
CA SER A 211 10.16 -12.87 -26.31
C SER A 211 8.68 -13.14 -26.08
N ILE A 212 8.27 -13.23 -24.80
CA ILE A 212 6.85 -13.28 -24.42
C ILE A 212 6.46 -11.88 -23.96
N MET A 213 5.38 -11.34 -24.52
CA MET A 213 4.79 -10.11 -24.00
C MET A 213 3.88 -10.44 -22.83
N VAL A 214 4.05 -9.75 -21.71
CA VAL A 214 3.24 -9.97 -20.49
C VAL A 214 2.54 -8.67 -20.11
N ASN A 215 1.24 -8.77 -19.84
CA ASN A 215 0.45 -7.69 -19.26
C ASN A 215 -0.28 -8.22 -18.03
N VAL A 216 -0.46 -7.37 -17.01
CA VAL A 216 -1.25 -7.69 -15.83
C VAL A 216 -2.38 -6.67 -15.71
N TYR A 217 -3.59 -7.15 -15.44
CA TYR A 217 -4.79 -6.33 -15.34
C TYR A 217 -5.51 -6.57 -14.01
N ASP A 218 -6.02 -5.49 -13.43
CA ASP A 218 -7.13 -5.52 -12.48
C ASP A 218 -8.44 -5.64 -13.29
N THR A 219 -9.18 -6.72 -13.07
CA THR A 219 -10.46 -7.07 -13.72
C THR A 219 -11.64 -6.96 -12.74
N THR A 220 -11.48 -6.18 -11.68
CA THR A 220 -12.53 -5.94 -10.68
C THR A 220 -13.72 -5.22 -11.31
N TYR A 221 -13.46 -4.24 -12.17
CA TYR A 221 -14.47 -3.39 -12.81
C TYR A 221 -14.88 -3.89 -14.21
N GLU A 222 -15.91 -3.26 -14.80
CA GLU A 222 -16.38 -3.56 -16.16
C GLU A 222 -15.26 -3.41 -17.22
N TYR A 223 -14.42 -2.38 -17.06
CA TYR A 223 -13.27 -2.14 -17.91
C TYR A 223 -11.97 -2.53 -17.19
N PRO A 224 -11.20 -3.50 -17.70
CA PRO A 224 -9.94 -3.88 -17.09
C PRO A 224 -8.95 -2.72 -17.01
N ILE A 225 -8.35 -2.52 -15.84
CA ILE A 225 -7.34 -1.48 -15.60
C ILE A 225 -5.97 -2.14 -15.67
N ARG A 226 -5.06 -1.61 -16.48
CA ARG A 226 -3.71 -2.16 -16.61
C ARG A 226 -2.89 -1.84 -15.36
N MET A 227 -2.27 -2.88 -14.79
CA MET A 227 -1.29 -2.78 -13.70
C MET A 227 0.15 -2.79 -14.20
N TYR A 228 0.41 -3.58 -15.25
CA TYR A 228 1.75 -3.79 -15.80
C TYR A 228 1.67 -4.15 -17.28
N GLY A 229 2.73 -3.83 -18.02
CA GLY A 229 2.90 -4.15 -19.43
C GLY A 229 2.61 -2.97 -20.35
N SER A 230 2.54 -3.22 -21.65
CA SER A 230 2.48 -2.19 -22.68
C SER A 230 1.07 -1.98 -23.24
N ASN A 231 0.91 -0.96 -24.09
CA ASN A 231 -0.31 -0.76 -24.89
C ASN A 231 -0.37 -1.66 -26.12
N ASP A 232 0.71 -2.39 -26.41
CA ASP A 232 0.77 -3.24 -27.59
C ASP A 232 -0.23 -4.39 -27.44
N LYS A 233 -1.20 -4.42 -28.35
CA LYS A 233 -2.20 -5.48 -28.37
C LYS A 233 -1.66 -6.73 -29.05
N GLY A 234 -0.54 -6.64 -29.76
CA GLY A 234 0.09 -7.72 -30.53
C GLY A 234 -0.85 -8.40 -31.52
N SER A 235 -0.30 -9.21 -32.40
CA SER A 235 -1.06 -10.19 -33.19
C SER A 235 -0.42 -11.55 -32.93
N GLY A 236 -1.10 -12.43 -32.20
CA GLY A 236 -0.50 -13.71 -31.79
C GLY A 236 -1.42 -14.53 -30.89
N MET A 237 -0.98 -15.75 -30.56
CA MET A 237 -1.67 -16.60 -29.58
C MET A 237 -1.63 -15.91 -28.21
N TYR A 238 -2.71 -16.04 -27.45
CA TYR A 238 -2.83 -15.46 -26.11
C TYR A 238 -3.19 -16.54 -25.09
N HIS A 239 -2.69 -16.39 -23.86
CA HIS A 239 -3.03 -17.22 -22.72
C HIS A 239 -3.26 -16.35 -21.50
N ASN A 240 -4.29 -16.71 -20.72
CA ASN A 240 -4.66 -15.99 -19.52
C ASN A 240 -4.39 -16.86 -18.30
N SER A 241 -3.58 -16.34 -17.38
CA SER A 241 -3.30 -16.98 -16.10
C SER A 241 -3.94 -16.17 -14.98
N SER A 242 -4.69 -16.83 -14.11
CA SER A 242 -5.30 -16.19 -12.93
C SER A 242 -4.22 -15.71 -11.95
N LEU A 243 -4.47 -14.57 -11.30
CA LEU A 243 -3.61 -14.02 -10.25
C LEU A 243 -4.46 -13.72 -9.01
N ASN A 244 -4.01 -14.20 -7.85
CA ASN A 244 -4.62 -13.90 -6.57
C ASN A 244 -3.64 -13.17 -5.64
N PHE A 245 -3.82 -11.86 -5.51
CA PHE A 245 -3.03 -11.00 -4.63
C PHE A 245 -3.61 -10.84 -3.21
N GLY A 246 -4.49 -11.76 -2.81
CA GLY A 246 -4.95 -11.93 -1.42
C GLY A 246 -6.08 -11.00 -0.95
N ASP A 247 -6.38 -9.93 -1.69
CA ASP A 247 -7.58 -9.10 -1.45
C ASP A 247 -8.80 -9.71 -2.18
N PRO A 248 -9.82 -10.23 -1.46
CA PRO A 248 -10.99 -10.84 -2.09
C PRO A 248 -11.90 -9.85 -2.83
N SER A 249 -11.74 -8.54 -2.58
CA SER A 249 -12.46 -7.49 -3.30
C SER A 249 -11.85 -7.16 -4.66
N ARG A 250 -10.67 -7.72 -4.97
CA ARG A 250 -9.94 -7.48 -6.20
C ARG A 250 -9.76 -8.75 -7.02
N ARG A 251 -9.79 -8.61 -8.35
CA ARG A 251 -9.56 -9.71 -9.29
C ARG A 251 -8.46 -9.32 -10.26
N HIS A 252 -7.52 -10.24 -10.50
CA HIS A 252 -6.37 -9.98 -11.35
C HIS A 252 -6.14 -11.10 -12.35
N VAL A 253 -5.60 -10.74 -13.51
CA VAL A 253 -5.24 -11.70 -14.56
C VAL A 253 -3.94 -11.29 -15.23
N MET A 254 -3.11 -12.27 -15.55
CA MET A 254 -1.94 -12.13 -16.39
C MET A 254 -2.28 -12.56 -17.82
N HIS A 255 -2.04 -11.70 -18.79
CA HIS A 255 -2.15 -11.99 -20.21
C HIS A 255 -0.75 -12.16 -20.80
N CYS A 256 -0.46 -13.31 -21.38
CA CYS A 256 0.76 -13.56 -22.14
C CYS A 256 0.48 -13.69 -23.63
N ARG A 257 1.37 -13.14 -24.47
CA ARG A 257 1.31 -13.25 -25.94
C ARG A 257 2.65 -13.71 -26.51
N TRP A 258 2.58 -14.45 -27.61
CA TRP A 258 3.71 -15.04 -28.35
C TRP A 258 3.69 -14.64 -29.83
#